data_AF-A0A941HS07-F1
#
_entry.id   AF-A0A941HS07-F1
#
_cell.length_a   1.000
_cell.length_b   1.000
_cell.length_c   1.000
_cell.angle_alpha   90.00
_cell.angle_beta   90.00
_cell.angle_gamma   90.00
#
_symmetry.space_group_name_H-M   'P 1'
#
loop_
_entity.id
_entity.type
_entity.pdbx_description
1 polymer ?
#
loop_
_entity_poly.entity_id
_entity_poly.type
_entity_poly.pdbx_seq_one_letter_code
_entity_poly.pdbx_strand_id
1 'polypeptide(L)'
;MSTTGPQIIMMLIGGLLMYLGIKKEYEPTLLVPMGLGTLLVNFPGSGLVTQAGSESEGVLNVLFNAGIATELFPLLIFIGIG
;
A
#
# COMPACT_ATOMS: atom_id res chain seq x y z
N MET A 1 -4.89 -17.48 -16.35
CA MET A 1 -5.45 -18.34 -15.28
C MET A 1 -4.49 -18.31 -14.11
N SER A 2 -5.04 -18.16 -12.89
CA SER A 2 -4.33 -18.31 -11.62
C SER A 2 -3.18 -17.31 -11.41
N THR A 3 -3.26 -16.42 -10.44
CA THR A 3 -3.50 -16.83 -9.07
C THR A 3 -4.08 -15.68 -8.24
N THR A 4 -5.34 -15.82 -7.87
CA THR A 4 -5.92 -15.18 -6.69
C THR A 4 -5.14 -15.54 -5.41
N GLY A 5 -4.35 -16.63 -5.43
CA GLY A 5 -3.52 -17.12 -4.30
C GLY A 5 -2.56 -16.09 -3.70
N PRO A 6 -1.55 -15.57 -4.42
CA PRO A 6 -0.63 -14.54 -3.93
C PRO A 6 -1.33 -13.26 -3.49
N GLN A 7 -2.35 -12.79 -4.21
CA GLN A 7 -3.10 -11.59 -3.82
C GLN A 7 -3.84 -11.81 -2.49
N ILE A 8 -4.46 -12.98 -2.30
CA ILE A 8 -5.09 -13.35 -1.03
C ILE A 8 -4.05 -13.46 0.08
N ILE A 9 -2.87 -14.03 -0.19
CA ILE A 9 -1.77 -14.11 0.78
C ILE A 9 -1.29 -12.71 1.17
N MET A 10 -1.09 -11.81 0.21
CA MET A 10 -0.70 -10.42 0.46
C MET A 10 -1.78 -9.64 1.23
N MET A 11 -3.05 -9.96 1.00
CA MET A 11 -4.18 -9.40 1.74
C MET A 11 -4.17 -9.88 3.21
N LEU A 12 -3.90 -11.18 3.44
CA LEU A 12 -3.72 -11.72 4.79
C LEU A 12 -2.52 -11.08 5.50
N ILE A 13 -1.41 -10.84 4.78
CA ILE A 13 -0.25 -10.12 5.32
C ILE A 13 -0.62 -8.67 5.67
N GLY A 14 -1.36 -7.97 4.82
CA GLY A 14 -1.84 -6.61 5.10
C GLY A 14 -2.72 -6.54 6.36
N GLY A 15 -3.61 -7.52 6.55
CA GLY A 15 -4.39 -7.68 7.76
C GLY A 15 -3.54 -7.99 8.99
N LEU A 16 -2.50 -8.83 8.85
CA LEU A 16 -1.55 -9.14 9.92
C LEU A 16 -0.75 -7.90 10.34
N LEU A 17 -0.30 -7.09 9.39
CA LEU A 17 0.43 -5.85 9.65
C LEU A 17 -0.45 -4.83 10.40
N MET A 18 -1.72 -4.67 10.00
CA MET A 18 -2.66 -3.86 10.77
C MET A 18 -2.91 -4.42 12.17
N TYR A 19 -3.04 -5.73 12.32
CA TYR A 19 -3.21 -6.36 13.63
C TYR A 19 -2.02 -6.09 14.55
N LEU A 20 -0.79 -6.17 14.03
CA LEU A 20 0.43 -5.85 14.77
C LEU A 20 0.48 -4.36 15.14
N GLY A 21 0.11 -3.47 14.22
CA GLY A 21 0.07 -2.02 14.48
C GLY A 21 -0.98 -1.62 15.52
N ILE A 22 -2.19 -2.20 15.45
CA ILE A 22 -3.31 -1.83 16.33
C ILE A 22 -3.22 -2.52 17.69
N LYS A 23 -2.99 -3.84 17.71
CA LYS A 23 -3.07 -4.62 18.96
C LYS A 23 -1.74 -4.69 19.69
N LYS A 24 -0.63 -4.76 18.95
CA LYS A 24 0.70 -4.83 19.55
C LYS A 24 1.42 -3.48 19.57
N GLU A 25 0.79 -2.41 19.09
CA GLU A 25 1.30 -1.04 19.08
C GLU A 25 2.70 -0.90 18.48
N TYR A 26 3.08 -1.82 17.59
CA TYR A 26 4.31 -1.69 16.82
C TYR A 26 4.07 -0.62 15.75
N GLU A 27 4.82 0.48 15.82
CA GLU A 27 4.81 1.61 14.88
C GLU A 27 3.44 1.86 14.22
N PRO A 28 2.38 2.13 15.01
CA PRO A 28 1.00 2.17 14.52
C PRO A 28 0.81 3.20 13.40
N THR A 29 1.57 4.29 13.44
CA THR A 29 1.57 5.37 12.44
C THR A 29 2.09 4.92 11.08
N LEU A 30 2.93 3.89 11.00
CA LEU A 30 3.49 3.38 9.74
C LEU A 30 2.84 2.05 9.33
N LEU A 31 2.69 1.12 10.26
CA LEU A 31 2.20 -0.23 10.00
C LEU A 31 0.71 -0.27 9.63
N VAL A 32 -0.11 0.61 10.21
CA VAL A 32 -1.55 0.66 9.90
C VAL A 32 -1.79 1.22 8.49
N PRO A 33 -1.22 2.37 8.09
CA PRO A 33 -1.34 2.85 6.70
C PRO A 33 -0.73 1.89 5.67
N MET A 34 0.40 1.24 6.00
CA MET A 34 1.03 0.25 5.12
C MET A 34 0.15 -1.00 4.95
N GLY A 35 -0.42 -1.53 6.03
CA GLY A 35 -1.37 -2.64 5.99
C GLY A 35 -2.62 -2.29 5.18
N LEU A 36 -3.19 -1.09 5.35
CA LEU A 36 -4.31 -0.61 4.53
C LEU A 36 -3.92 -0.51 3.03
N GLY A 37 -2.76 0.08 2.72
CA GLY A 37 -2.26 0.20 1.36
C GLY A 37 -2.09 -1.16 0.67
N THR A 38 -1.51 -2.14 1.36
CA THR A 38 -1.37 -3.50 0.84
C THR A 38 -2.71 -4.19 0.59
N LEU A 39 -3.72 -3.98 1.44
CA LEU A 39 -5.08 -4.48 1.17
C LEU A 39 -5.68 -3.84 -0.09
N LEU A 40 -5.57 -2.51 -0.23
CA LEU A 40 -6.18 -1.75 -1.35
C LEU A 40 -5.56 -2.08 -2.71
N VAL A 41 -4.26 -2.37 -2.75
CA VAL A 41 -3.52 -2.75 -3.97
C VAL A 41 -3.81 -4.19 -4.40
N ASN A 42 -4.05 -5.08 -3.43
CA ASN A 42 -4.31 -6.51 -3.71
C ASN A 42 -5.80 -6.84 -3.87
N PHE A 43 -6.70 -5.87 -3.75
CA PHE A 43 -8.14 -6.08 -3.91
C PHE A 43 -8.51 -6.27 -5.39
N PRO A 44 -9.19 -7.38 -5.76
CA PRO A 44 -9.55 -7.66 -7.15
C PRO A 44 -10.57 -6.64 -7.67
N GLY A 45 -10.29 -6.02 -8.82
CA GLY A 45 -11.17 -5.00 -9.41
C GLY A 45 -11.01 -3.59 -8.80
N SER A 46 -9.97 -3.35 -8.00
CA SER A 46 -9.64 -2.02 -7.46
C SER A 46 -9.20 -1.07 -8.57
N GLY A 47 -9.97 0.00 -8.82
CA GLY A 47 -9.56 1.11 -9.71
C GLY A 47 -8.46 2.01 -9.12
N LEU A 48 -7.92 1.65 -7.96
CA LEU A 48 -6.91 2.45 -7.24
C LEU A 48 -5.49 2.20 -7.76
N VAL A 49 -5.26 1.07 -8.45
CA VAL A 49 -4.00 0.69 -9.08
C VAL A 49 -4.26 0.43 -10.56
N THR A 50 -3.32 0.82 -11.43
CA THR A 50 -3.45 0.58 -12.88
C THR A 50 -3.51 -0.92 -13.13
N GLN A 51 -4.70 -1.43 -13.48
CA GLN A 51 -4.86 -2.83 -13.88
C GLN A 51 -4.55 -2.96 -15.37
N ALA A 52 -3.96 -4.09 -15.78
CA ALA A 52 -3.69 -4.38 -17.18
C ALA A 52 -5.01 -4.47 -17.97
N GLY A 53 -5.32 -3.44 -18.77
CA GLY A 53 -6.58 -3.30 -19.53
C GLY A 53 -7.46 -2.11 -19.12
N SER A 54 -7.08 -1.34 -18.10
CA SER A 54 -7.72 -0.06 -17.74
C SER A 54 -6.93 1.12 -18.32
N GLU A 55 -7.60 2.02 -19.04
CA GLU A 55 -6.99 3.25 -19.60
C GLU A 55 -6.69 4.32 -18.54
N SER A 56 -7.26 4.19 -17.35
CA SER A 56 -7.07 5.15 -16.25
C SER A 56 -5.92 4.74 -15.33
N GLU A 57 -4.97 5.66 -15.12
CA GLU A 57 -3.91 5.50 -14.13
C GLU A 57 -4.52 5.48 -12.71
N GLY A 58 -4.23 4.43 -11.93
CA GLY A 58 -4.72 4.33 -10.58
C GLY A 58 -4.16 5.45 -9.70
N VAL A 59 -4.98 6.02 -8.81
CA VAL A 59 -4.56 7.13 -7.92
C VAL A 59 -3.33 6.77 -7.09
N LEU A 60 -3.19 5.50 -6.67
CA LEU A 60 -2.01 5.05 -5.91
C LEU A 60 -0.75 4.99 -6.79
N ASN A 61 -0.87 4.71 -8.09
CA ASN A 61 0.27 4.74 -9.01
C ASN A 61 0.74 6.18 -9.26
N VAL A 62 -0.19 7.14 -9.39
CA VAL A 62 0.17 8.56 -9.52
C VAL A 62 0.94 9.03 -8.27
N LEU A 63 0.44 8.71 -7.08
CA LEU A 63 1.12 9.06 -5.82
C LEU A 63 2.47 8.35 -5.66
N PHE A 64 2.56 7.09 -6.09
CA PHE A 64 3.82 6.34 -6.09
C PHE A 64 4.85 7.00 -7.01
N ASN A 65 4.47 7.30 -8.25
CA ASN A 65 5.34 7.92 -9.24
C ASN A 65 5.75 9.34 -8.85
N ALA A 66 4.82 10.13 -8.34
CA ALA A 66 5.08 11.53 -7.97
C ALA A 66 5.81 11.69 -6.63
N GLY A 67 5.64 10.74 -5.70
CA GLY A 67 6.10 10.88 -4.31
C GLY A 67 7.19 9.89 -3.89
N ILE A 68 7.01 8.59 -4.16
CA ILE A 68 7.96 7.55 -3.71
C ILE A 68 9.08 7.37 -4.73
N ALA A 69 8.75 7.27 -6.02
CA ALA A 69 9.73 7.07 -7.08
C ALA A 69 10.67 8.28 -7.28
N THR A 70 10.20 9.48 -6.93
CA THR A 70 11.00 10.73 -6.92
C THR A 70 11.70 10.98 -5.58
N GLU A 71 11.58 10.06 -4.62
CA GLU A 71 12.08 10.19 -3.24
C GLU A 71 11.52 11.39 -2.45
N LEU A 72 10.54 12.11 -2.98
CA LEU A 72 9.93 13.28 -2.36
C LEU A 72 9.32 12.94 -0.99
N PHE A 73 8.57 11.84 -0.87
CA PHE A 73 7.96 11.42 0.39
C PHE A 73 8.98 10.98 1.45
N PRO A 74 9.97 10.11 1.14
CA PRO A 74 11.07 9.83 2.06
C PRO A 74 11.80 11.08 2.57
N LEU A 75 12.15 12.02 1.68
CA LEU A 75 12.83 13.26 2.06
C LEU A 75 11.96 14.13 2.98
N LEU A 76 10.67 14.27 2.70
CA LEU A 76 9.74 15.00 3.55
C LEU A 76 9.59 14.37 4.94
N ILE A 77 9.53 13.04 5.03
CA ILE A 77 9.50 12.32 6.31
C ILE A 77 10.78 12.57 7.10
N PHE A 78 11.95 12.52 6.43
CA PHE A 78 13.23 12.80 7.10
C PHE A 78 13.34 14.24 7.60
N ILE A 79 12.84 15.23 6.85
CA ILE A 79 12.76 16.63 7.31
C ILE A 79 11.84 16.77 8.52
N GLY A 80 10.75 15.98 8.59
CA GLY A 80 9.83 16.01 9.73
C GLY A 80 10.33 15.30 10.99
N ILE A 81 11.32 14.40 10.87
CA ILE A 81 11.93 13.67 11.98
C ILE A 81 13.19 14.37 12.52
N GLY A 82 13.99 14.97 11.63
CA GLY A 82 15.21 15.71 11.97
C GLY A 82 14.94 17.05 12.65
#